data_AF-A7Y7L5-F1
#
_entry.id   AF-A7Y7L5-F1
#
_cell.length_a   1.000
_cell.length_b   1.000
_cell.length_c   1.000
_cell.angle_alpha   90.00
_cell.angle_beta   90.00
_cell.angle_gamma   90.00
#
_symmetry.space_group_name_H-M   'P 1'
#
loop_
_entity.id
_entity.type
_entity.pdbx_description
1 polymer ?
#
loop_
_entity_poly.entity_id
_entity_poly.type
_entity_poly.pdbx_seq_one_letter_code
_entity_poly.pdbx_strand_id
1 'polypeptide(L)'
;MSSSLSVQFLSPPLSSALPCCKQTRLAAATTPLAPVSTNVEAARLEPRVEERDGYWVLKEKFRGGINVQEKVKIQKEPMKLFMENGIEELAKTSFEELEKSKDSKDDIDVRLKWLGLFHRRKNHYGRFMMRLKLPNGVTTSAQTKYLASVIRKYGEDGCADVTTRQNWQIRGVV
;
A
#
# COMPACT_ATOMS: atom_id res chain seq x y z
N MET A 1 3.33 -62.49 10.63
CA MET A 1 4.10 -61.84 11.71
C MET A 1 5.52 -61.69 11.21
N SER A 2 5.99 -60.46 10.96
CA SER A 2 7.38 -60.19 10.59
C SER A 2 7.82 -58.92 11.31
N SER A 3 8.71 -59.11 12.27
CA SER A 3 9.22 -58.11 13.22
C SER A 3 10.59 -57.62 12.75
N SER A 4 10.73 -56.30 12.57
CA SER A 4 11.98 -55.65 12.18
C SER A 4 12.86 -55.42 13.41
N LEU A 5 14.13 -55.85 13.32
CA LEU A 5 15.15 -55.77 14.36
C LEU A 5 15.80 -54.38 14.36
N SER A 6 15.78 -53.69 15.50
CA SER A 6 16.53 -52.45 15.74
C SER A 6 17.71 -52.76 16.67
N VAL A 7 18.94 -52.49 16.20
CA VAL A 7 20.18 -52.72 16.95
C VAL A 7 20.47 -51.46 17.78
N GLN A 8 20.43 -51.59 19.11
CA GLN A 8 20.84 -50.55 20.06
C GLN A 8 22.31 -50.77 20.43
N PHE A 9 23.16 -49.78 20.18
CA PHE A 9 24.53 -49.75 20.70
C PHE A 9 24.56 -49.10 22.08
N LEU A 10 25.09 -49.85 23.05
CA LEU A 10 25.31 -49.49 24.45
C LEU A 10 26.44 -48.45 24.60
N SER A 11 26.33 -47.58 25.61
CA SER A 11 27.45 -46.81 26.17
C SER A 11 27.42 -46.88 27.71
N PRO A 12 28.56 -47.14 28.39
CA PRO A 12 28.67 -47.31 29.85
C PRO A 12 28.75 -45.97 30.61
N PRO A 13 28.60 -45.96 31.96
CA PRO A 13 28.25 -44.76 32.72
C PRO A 13 29.49 -43.92 33.09
N LEU A 14 29.35 -42.59 33.10
CA LEU A 14 30.37 -41.70 33.65
C LEU A 14 30.03 -41.24 35.07
N SER A 15 31.07 -41.37 35.89
CA SER A 15 31.17 -41.15 37.33
C SER A 15 30.88 -39.72 37.77
N SER A 16 30.29 -39.60 38.97
CA SER A 16 29.97 -38.37 39.67
C SER A 16 31.22 -37.61 40.14
N ALA A 17 31.40 -36.38 39.66
CA ALA A 17 32.21 -35.37 40.33
C ALA A 17 31.51 -34.00 40.19
N LEU A 18 31.16 -33.39 41.33
CA LEU A 18 30.56 -32.06 41.40
C LEU A 18 31.64 -30.98 41.21
N PRO A 19 31.42 -29.98 40.34
CA PRO A 19 32.02 -28.67 40.53
C PRO A 19 31.03 -27.76 41.26
N CYS A 20 31.49 -27.21 42.38
CA CYS A 20 30.85 -26.12 43.10
C CYS A 20 30.71 -24.90 42.16
N CYS A 21 29.56 -24.75 41.52
CA CYS A 21 29.23 -23.56 40.77
C CYS A 21 28.22 -22.75 41.60
N LYS A 22 28.66 -21.60 42.09
CA LYS A 22 27.82 -20.66 42.84
C LYS A 22 26.63 -20.27 41.95
N GLN A 23 25.44 -20.78 42.27
CA GLN A 23 24.21 -20.35 41.62
C GLN A 23 23.87 -18.93 42.06
N THR A 24 24.22 -17.95 41.24
CA THR A 24 23.59 -16.62 41.31
C THR A 24 22.18 -16.78 40.75
N ARG A 25 21.21 -17.10 41.62
CA ARG A 25 19.79 -16.98 41.26
C ARG A 25 19.44 -15.49 41.23
N LEU A 26 19.44 -14.91 40.03
CA LEU A 26 18.74 -13.65 39.79
C LEU A 26 17.24 -13.93 39.94
N ALA A 27 16.65 -13.48 41.04
CA ALA A 27 15.21 -13.44 41.18
C ALA A 27 14.67 -12.43 40.15
N ALA A 28 13.98 -12.92 39.12
CA ALA A 28 13.20 -12.07 38.24
C ALA A 28 12.06 -11.48 39.07
N ALA A 29 12.23 -10.24 39.53
CA ALA A 29 11.14 -9.48 40.12
C ALA A 29 10.07 -9.30 39.04
N THR A 30 8.97 -10.04 39.17
CA THR A 30 7.76 -9.75 38.40
C THR A 30 7.15 -8.51 39.05
N THR A 31 7.52 -7.33 38.58
CA THR A 31 6.75 -6.13 38.88
C THR A 31 5.34 -6.37 38.33
N PRO A 32 4.29 -6.27 39.16
CA PRO A 32 2.94 -6.31 38.63
C PRO A 32 2.80 -5.08 37.72
N LEU A 33 2.63 -5.32 36.42
CA LEU A 33 2.24 -4.28 35.47
C LEU A 33 0.90 -3.73 35.97
N ALA A 34 0.94 -2.51 36.50
CA ALA A 34 -0.28 -1.77 36.81
C ALA A 34 -1.18 -1.79 35.55
N PRO A 35 -2.50 -1.97 35.68
CA PRO A 35 -3.39 -1.88 34.53
C PRO A 35 -3.21 -0.47 33.95
N VAL A 36 -2.60 -0.39 32.77
CA VAL A 36 -2.45 0.86 32.05
C VAL A 36 -3.84 1.26 31.59
N SER A 37 -4.58 1.96 32.44
CA SER A 37 -5.77 2.69 32.01
C SER A 37 -5.27 3.79 31.09
N THR A 38 -5.16 3.51 29.79
CA THR A 38 -4.83 4.50 28.77
C THR A 38 -6.02 5.45 28.64
N ASN A 39 -6.13 6.43 29.55
CA ASN A 39 -7.02 7.56 29.35
C ASN A 39 -6.48 8.34 28.16
N VAL A 40 -6.98 8.02 26.97
CA VAL A 40 -6.71 8.80 25.76
C VAL A 40 -7.37 10.16 25.98
N GLU A 41 -6.56 11.22 25.91
CA GLU A 41 -7.04 12.59 26.08
C GLU A 41 -8.19 12.88 25.10
N ALA A 42 -9.27 13.50 25.58
CA ALA A 42 -10.45 13.76 24.75
C ALA A 42 -10.12 14.60 23.50
N ALA A 43 -9.12 15.48 23.58
CA ALA A 43 -8.61 16.25 22.45
C ALA A 43 -8.07 15.37 21.30
N ARG A 44 -7.61 14.15 21.59
CA ARG A 44 -7.12 13.20 20.57
C ARG A 44 -8.24 12.64 19.70
N LEU A 45 -9.47 12.60 20.21
CA LEU A 45 -10.65 12.08 19.52
C LEU A 45 -11.31 13.14 18.62
N GLU A 46 -10.81 14.37 18.63
CA GLU A 46 -11.36 15.40 17.78
C GLU A 46 -11.20 15.08 16.29
N PRO A 47 -12.28 15.18 15.48
CA PRO A 47 -12.21 15.01 14.03
C PRO A 47 -11.20 15.98 13.41
N ARG A 48 -10.24 15.42 12.65
CA ARG A 48 -9.14 16.19 12.04
C ARG A 48 -9.43 16.73 10.65
N VAL A 49 -10.47 16.21 10.02
CA VAL A 49 -10.94 16.62 8.70
C VAL A 49 -12.30 17.28 8.84
N GLU A 50 -12.64 18.13 7.89
CA GLU A 50 -13.94 18.77 7.75
C GLU A 50 -14.35 18.80 6.27
N GLU A 51 -15.66 18.84 6.03
CA GLU A 51 -16.21 18.97 4.70
C GLU A 51 -16.13 20.44 4.24
N ARG A 52 -15.53 20.68 3.08
CA ARG A 52 -15.51 21.96 2.37
C ARG A 52 -15.80 21.70 0.89
N ASP A 53 -16.79 22.39 0.35
CA ASP A 53 -17.18 22.32 -1.07
C ASP A 53 -17.41 20.88 -1.59
N GLY A 54 -17.97 20.00 -0.74
CA GLY A 54 -18.24 18.59 -1.08
C GLY A 54 -17.04 17.64 -0.98
N TYR A 55 -15.87 18.14 -0.54
CA TYR A 55 -14.67 17.35 -0.33
C TYR A 55 -14.24 17.38 1.14
N TRP A 56 -13.51 16.35 1.57
CA TRP A 56 -13.03 16.23 2.95
C TRP A 56 -11.57 16.68 3.05
N VAL A 57 -11.33 17.81 3.73
CA VAL A 57 -10.01 18.45 3.83
C VAL A 57 -9.53 18.49 5.28
N LEU A 58 -8.22 18.38 5.48
CA LEU A 58 -7.61 18.48 6.81
C LEU A 58 -7.78 19.89 7.40
N LYS A 59 -8.29 19.97 8.63
CA LYS A 59 -8.43 21.23 9.39
C LYS A 59 -7.08 21.90 9.56
N GLU A 60 -7.07 23.23 9.51
CA GLU A 60 -5.84 24.04 9.51
C GLU A 60 -4.96 23.78 10.75
N LYS A 61 -5.57 23.63 11.92
CA LYS A 61 -4.87 23.30 13.18
C LYS A 61 -4.05 22.01 13.15
N PHE A 62 -4.41 21.04 12.31
CA PHE A 62 -3.74 19.73 12.24
C PHE A 62 -2.77 19.62 11.07
N ARG A 63 -2.45 20.73 10.37
CA ARG A 63 -1.53 20.74 9.22
C ARG A 63 -0.04 20.81 9.61
N GLY A 64 0.28 20.93 10.90
CA GLY A 64 1.66 20.91 11.39
C GLY A 64 2.34 19.56 11.18
N GLY A 65 3.55 19.55 10.60
CA GLY A 65 4.38 18.35 10.50
C GLY A 65 3.87 17.22 9.59
N ILE A 66 2.92 17.51 8.69
CA ILE A 66 2.32 16.50 7.81
C ILE A 66 3.29 16.00 6.72
N ASN A 67 3.03 14.78 6.27
CA ASN A 67 3.79 14.13 5.20
C ASN A 67 3.58 14.84 3.83
N VAL A 68 4.51 14.64 2.90
CA VAL A 68 4.48 15.25 1.56
C VAL A 68 3.18 14.94 0.82
N GLN A 69 2.67 13.71 0.91
CA GLN A 69 1.43 13.31 0.26
C GLN A 69 0.20 14.04 0.81
N GLU A 70 0.18 14.36 2.11
CA GLU A 70 -0.88 15.18 2.69
C GLU A 70 -0.82 16.61 2.16
N LYS A 71 0.39 17.16 1.98
CA LYS A 71 0.58 18.48 1.34
C LYS A 71 0.04 18.49 -0.10
N VAL A 72 0.31 17.44 -0.88
CA VAL A 72 -0.18 17.30 -2.27
C VAL A 72 -1.72 17.33 -2.33
N LYS A 73 -2.39 16.64 -1.39
CA LYS A 73 -3.86 16.63 -1.28
C LYS A 73 -4.41 18.01 -0.89
N ILE A 74 -3.74 18.72 0.02
CA ILE A 74 -4.16 20.07 0.45
C ILE A 74 -3.99 21.09 -0.68
N GLN A 75 -2.91 20.98 -1.48
CA GLN A 75 -2.67 21.89 -2.61
C GLN A 75 -3.77 21.84 -3.66
N LYS A 76 -4.18 20.62 -4.04
CA LYS A 76 -5.27 20.39 -5.00
C LYS A 76 -5.90 19.04 -4.70
N GLU A 77 -7.23 19.06 -4.58
CA GLU A 77 -8.02 17.87 -4.29
C GLU A 77 -7.97 16.88 -5.46
N PRO A 78 -7.47 15.65 -5.26
CA PRO A 78 -7.33 14.66 -6.34
C PRO A 78 -8.66 14.30 -7.03
N MET A 79 -9.76 14.27 -6.28
CA MET A 79 -11.06 13.86 -6.82
C MET A 79 -11.61 14.82 -7.88
N LYS A 80 -11.16 16.08 -7.88
CA LYS A 80 -11.54 17.08 -8.89
C LYS A 80 -11.17 16.67 -10.31
N LEU A 81 -10.09 15.91 -10.48
CA LEU A 81 -9.67 15.41 -11.80
C LEU A 81 -10.75 14.55 -12.47
N PHE A 82 -11.56 13.85 -11.67
CA PHE A 82 -12.67 13.05 -12.18
C PHE A 82 -14.02 13.78 -12.09
N MET A 83 -14.34 14.33 -10.92
CA MET A 83 -15.67 14.90 -10.65
C MET A 83 -15.92 16.21 -11.40
N GLU A 84 -14.88 17.03 -11.58
CA GLU A 84 -14.95 18.30 -12.31
C GLU A 84 -14.36 18.15 -13.73
N ASN A 85 -14.15 16.90 -14.19
CA ASN A 85 -13.60 16.57 -15.51
C ASN A 85 -12.21 17.19 -15.83
N GLY A 86 -11.44 17.58 -14.81
CA GLY A 86 -10.11 18.18 -14.99
C GLY A 86 -9.08 17.27 -15.68
N ILE A 87 -9.36 15.96 -15.79
CA ILE A 87 -8.56 15.02 -16.57
C ILE A 87 -8.51 15.37 -18.06
N GLU A 88 -9.55 16.00 -18.61
CA GLU A 88 -9.63 16.29 -20.04
C GLU A 88 -8.60 17.35 -20.47
N GLU A 89 -8.42 18.38 -19.65
CA GLU A 89 -7.40 19.41 -19.89
C GLU A 89 -6.00 18.83 -19.74
N LEU A 90 -5.78 18.03 -18.68
CA LEU A 90 -4.50 17.39 -18.41
C LEU A 90 -4.10 16.41 -19.52
N ALA A 91 -5.05 15.67 -20.09
CA ALA A 91 -4.81 14.72 -21.18
C ALA A 91 -4.46 15.40 -22.52
N LYS A 92 -4.81 16.67 -22.72
CA LYS A 92 -4.46 17.43 -23.93
C LYS A 92 -3.03 17.98 -23.87
N THR A 93 -2.48 18.16 -22.67
CA THR A 93 -1.13 18.69 -22.47
C THR A 93 -0.08 17.61 -22.72
N SER A 94 1.06 18.00 -23.29
CA SER A 94 2.19 17.08 -23.49
C SER A 94 2.85 16.69 -22.17
N PHE A 95 3.35 15.46 -22.09
CA PHE A 95 4.04 14.96 -20.88
C PHE A 95 5.23 15.84 -20.45
N GLU A 96 6.02 16.30 -21.41
CA GLU A 96 7.19 17.14 -21.16
C GLU A 96 6.82 18.48 -20.51
N GLU A 97 5.66 19.03 -20.87
CA GLU A 97 5.16 20.27 -20.29
C GLU A 97 4.62 20.05 -18.88
N LEU A 98 3.93 18.92 -18.66
CA LEU A 98 3.43 18.54 -17.34
C LEU A 98 4.56 18.27 -16.33
N GLU A 99 5.77 17.91 -16.78
CA GLU A 99 6.93 17.73 -15.90
C GLU A 99 7.61 19.03 -15.47
N LYS A 100 7.40 20.14 -16.20
CA LYS A 100 8.02 21.45 -15.88
C LYS A 100 7.46 22.05 -14.61
N SER A 101 6.16 21.86 -14.35
CA SER A 101 5.50 22.37 -13.14
C SER A 101 5.44 21.27 -12.07
N LYS A 102 5.71 21.65 -10.82
CA LYS A 102 5.61 20.70 -9.70
C LYS A 102 4.16 20.21 -9.51
N ASP A 103 3.19 21.11 -9.68
CA ASP A 103 1.79 20.80 -9.43
C ASP A 103 1.21 19.80 -10.45
N SER A 104 1.55 19.96 -11.74
CA SER A 104 1.17 19.03 -12.81
C SER A 104 1.90 17.70 -12.70
N LYS A 105 3.17 17.72 -12.26
CA LYS A 105 3.92 16.49 -11.97
C LYS A 105 3.26 15.69 -10.84
N ASP A 106 2.84 16.37 -9.78
CA ASP A 106 2.12 15.77 -8.65
C ASP A 106 0.72 15.28 -9.08
N ASP A 107 0.07 15.94 -10.05
CA ASP A 107 -1.17 15.44 -10.67
C ASP A 107 -0.94 14.06 -11.30
N ILE A 108 0.09 13.91 -12.16
CA ILE A 108 0.40 12.66 -12.86
C ILE A 108 0.86 11.55 -11.91
N ASP A 109 1.80 11.85 -11.02
CA ASP A 109 2.49 10.83 -10.23
C ASP A 109 1.70 10.40 -8.99
N VAL A 110 0.88 11.31 -8.44
CA VAL A 110 0.20 11.12 -7.17
C VAL A 110 -1.31 11.16 -7.33
N ARG A 111 -1.87 12.26 -7.86
CA ARG A 111 -3.34 12.48 -7.84
C ARG A 111 -4.08 11.53 -8.78
N LEU A 112 -3.53 11.20 -9.95
CA LEU A 112 -4.10 10.23 -10.88
C LEU A 112 -4.30 8.82 -10.28
N LYS A 113 -3.63 8.48 -9.18
CA LYS A 113 -3.85 7.22 -8.46
C LYS A 113 -5.26 7.12 -7.87
N TRP A 114 -5.93 8.24 -7.60
CA TRP A 114 -7.35 8.26 -7.19
C TRP A 114 -8.26 7.77 -8.32
N LEU A 115 -7.89 8.03 -9.58
CA LEU A 115 -8.57 7.51 -10.77
C LEU A 115 -8.09 6.10 -11.14
N GLY A 116 -7.17 5.53 -10.36
CA GLY A 116 -6.59 4.21 -10.61
C GLY A 116 -5.48 4.19 -11.65
N LEU A 117 -4.96 5.34 -12.08
CA LEU A 117 -3.86 5.48 -13.04
C LEU A 117 -2.52 5.66 -12.31
N PHE A 118 -1.53 4.86 -12.68
CA PHE A 118 -0.21 4.80 -12.05
C PHE A 118 0.87 5.03 -13.09
N HIS A 119 1.47 6.21 -13.08
CA HIS A 119 2.58 6.54 -13.97
C HIS A 119 3.81 5.64 -13.68
N ARG A 120 4.36 5.01 -14.72
CA ARG A 120 5.52 4.10 -14.66
C ARG A 120 6.85 4.83 -14.91
N ARG A 121 7.00 6.04 -14.37
CA ARG A 121 8.13 6.98 -14.54
C ARG A 121 9.51 6.36 -14.78
N LYS A 122 9.96 5.42 -13.94
CA LYS A 122 11.32 4.85 -14.02
C LYS A 122 11.48 3.77 -15.10
N ASN A 123 10.52 2.85 -15.19
CA ASN A 123 10.70 1.63 -15.99
C ASN A 123 10.06 1.74 -17.37
N HIS A 124 8.94 2.45 -17.50
CA HIS A 124 8.19 2.65 -18.75
C HIS A 124 7.66 4.08 -18.75
N TYR A 125 8.53 5.03 -19.13
CA TYR A 125 8.22 6.46 -19.09
C TYR A 125 7.04 6.81 -20.01
N GLY A 126 6.18 7.74 -19.57
CA GLY A 126 5.00 8.16 -20.33
C GLY A 126 3.87 7.12 -20.40
N ARG A 127 4.04 5.94 -19.77
CA ARG A 127 3.03 4.89 -19.72
C ARG A 127 2.40 4.79 -18.34
N PHE A 128 1.12 4.45 -18.31
CA PHE A 128 0.36 4.20 -17.11
C PHE A 128 -0.03 2.74 -16.97
N MET A 129 -0.02 2.28 -15.73
CA MET A 129 -0.78 1.10 -15.33
C MET A 129 -2.13 1.58 -14.78
N MET A 130 -3.22 1.00 -15.24
CA MET A 130 -4.56 1.28 -14.73
C MET A 130 -5.05 0.10 -13.88
N ARG A 131 -5.55 0.38 -12.68
CA ARG A 131 -6.13 -0.61 -11.76
C ARG A 131 -7.61 -0.30 -11.53
N LEU A 132 -8.45 -1.33 -11.66
CA LEU A 132 -9.89 -1.20 -11.52
C LEU A 132 -10.37 -1.33 -10.07
N LYS A 133 -11.66 -1.14 -9.85
CA LYS A 133 -12.37 -1.60 -8.64
C LYS A 133 -13.23 -2.80 -9.03
N LEU A 134 -12.97 -3.93 -8.37
CA LEU A 134 -13.53 -5.21 -8.77
C LEU A 134 -13.86 -6.04 -7.52
N PRO A 135 -15.05 -5.80 -6.93
CA PRO A 135 -15.45 -6.54 -5.73
C PRO A 135 -15.54 -8.03 -6.06
N ASN A 136 -15.04 -8.86 -5.15
CA ASN A 136 -15.03 -10.32 -5.26
C ASN A 136 -14.30 -10.90 -6.49
N GLY A 137 -13.55 -10.10 -7.24
CA GLY A 137 -12.86 -10.62 -8.43
C GLY A 137 -13.79 -10.99 -9.60
N VAL A 138 -15.07 -10.61 -9.55
CA VAL A 138 -16.06 -11.00 -10.57
C VAL A 138 -15.97 -10.10 -11.80
N THR A 139 -15.75 -10.71 -12.97
CA THR A 139 -15.76 -10.02 -14.27
C THR A 139 -16.68 -10.70 -15.28
N THR A 140 -17.29 -9.91 -16.16
CA THR A 140 -18.04 -10.44 -17.29
C THR A 140 -17.13 -10.65 -18.51
N SER A 141 -17.53 -11.56 -19.41
CA SER A 141 -16.79 -11.80 -20.65
C SER A 141 -16.67 -10.54 -21.52
N ALA A 142 -17.69 -9.67 -21.49
CA ALA A 142 -17.67 -8.37 -22.18
C ALA A 142 -16.57 -7.44 -21.61
N GLN A 143 -16.47 -7.34 -20.28
CA GLN A 143 -15.45 -6.52 -19.62
C GLN A 143 -14.04 -7.04 -19.93
N THR A 144 -13.82 -8.36 -19.85
CA THR A 144 -12.51 -8.95 -20.16
C THR A 144 -12.12 -8.73 -21.62
N LYS A 145 -13.06 -8.89 -22.57
CA LYS A 145 -12.82 -8.57 -23.99
C LYS A 145 -12.52 -7.10 -24.21
N TYR A 146 -13.20 -6.20 -23.49
CA TYR A 146 -12.92 -4.77 -23.56
C TYR A 146 -11.50 -4.45 -23.08
N LEU A 147 -11.09 -4.96 -21.91
CA LEU A 147 -9.73 -4.77 -21.39
C LEU A 147 -8.66 -5.29 -22.37
N ALA A 148 -8.90 -6.46 -22.97
CA ALA A 148 -8.04 -7.01 -24.01
C ALA A 148 -7.97 -6.10 -25.25
N SER A 149 -9.08 -5.48 -25.66
CA SER A 149 -9.10 -4.55 -26.78
C SER A 149 -8.33 -3.25 -26.50
N VAL A 150 -8.34 -2.78 -25.24
CA VAL A 150 -7.60 -1.59 -24.81
C VAL A 150 -6.11 -1.86 -24.87
N ILE A 151 -5.62 -2.93 -24.22
CA ILE A 151 -4.18 -3.23 -24.18
C ILE A 151 -3.62 -3.61 -25.56
N ARG A 152 -4.44 -4.22 -26.43
CA ARG A 152 -4.02 -4.59 -27.79
C ARG A 152 -3.56 -3.38 -28.61
N LYS A 153 -4.12 -2.19 -28.34
CA LYS A 153 -3.71 -0.94 -29.01
C LYS A 153 -2.26 -0.54 -28.71
N TYR A 154 -1.71 -1.04 -27.61
CA TYR A 154 -0.36 -0.68 -27.15
C TYR A 154 0.72 -1.72 -27.52
N GLY A 155 0.36 -2.77 -28.26
CA GLY A 155 1.33 -3.74 -28.79
C GLY A 155 2.20 -4.39 -27.70
N GLU A 156 3.51 -4.29 -27.85
CA GLU A 156 4.49 -4.84 -26.90
C GLU A 156 4.45 -4.20 -25.50
N ASP A 157 4.00 -2.94 -25.40
CA ASP A 157 3.80 -2.24 -24.13
C ASP A 157 2.50 -2.65 -23.43
N GLY A 158 1.61 -3.34 -24.15
CA GLY A 158 0.28 -3.72 -23.71
C GLY A 158 0.23 -5.11 -23.09
N CYS A 159 0.05 -5.18 -21.78
CA CYS A 159 -0.26 -6.45 -21.09
C CYS A 159 -1.24 -6.24 -19.92
N ALA A 160 -1.72 -7.34 -19.35
CA ALA A 160 -2.60 -7.31 -18.19
C ALA A 160 -2.19 -8.35 -17.15
N ASP A 161 -2.36 -8.00 -15.88
CA ASP A 161 -2.00 -8.84 -14.73
C ASP A 161 -3.18 -9.02 -13.77
N VAL A 162 -3.24 -10.18 -13.14
CA VAL A 162 -4.11 -10.44 -11.98
C VAL A 162 -3.32 -10.15 -10.70
N THR A 163 -3.86 -9.29 -9.85
CA THR A 163 -3.22 -8.89 -8.59
C THR A 163 -3.53 -9.84 -7.44
N THR A 164 -2.74 -9.78 -6.38
CA THR A 164 -2.99 -10.49 -5.11
C THR A 164 -4.31 -10.11 -4.42
N ARG A 165 -4.97 -9.05 -4.87
CA ARG A 165 -6.29 -8.61 -4.42
C ARG A 165 -7.38 -8.99 -5.42
N GLN A 166 -7.22 -10.09 -6.16
CA GLN A 166 -8.19 -10.64 -7.12
C GLN A 166 -8.73 -9.59 -8.10
N ASN A 167 -7.85 -8.73 -8.62
CA ASN A 167 -8.23 -7.57 -9.41
C ASN A 167 -7.33 -7.44 -10.64
N TRP A 168 -7.86 -6.80 -11.69
CA TRP A 168 -7.17 -6.57 -12.95
C TRP A 168 -6.30 -5.31 -12.92
N GLN A 169 -5.15 -5.41 -13.58
CA GLN A 169 -4.32 -4.28 -13.98
C GLN A 169 -4.05 -4.36 -15.46
N ILE A 170 -4.23 -3.24 -16.18
CA ILE A 170 -3.82 -3.11 -17.58
C ILE A 170 -2.63 -2.17 -17.68
N ARG A 171 -1.76 -2.40 -18.66
CA ARG A 171 -0.53 -1.62 -18.91
C ARG A 171 -0.49 -1.11 -20.35
N GLY A 172 0.34 -0.09 -20.57
CA GLY A 172 0.57 0.51 -21.89
C GLY A 172 -0.23 1.78 -22.17
N VAL A 173 -1.13 2.18 -21.26
CA VAL A 173 -1.96 3.39 -21.39
C VAL A 173 -1.07 4.63 -21.51
N VAL A 174 -1.43 5.56 -22.39
CA VAL A 174 -0.74 6.84 -22.65
C VAL A 174 -1.71 7.97 -22.43
#